data_AF-A0A3G6TID2-F1
#
_entry.id   AF-A0A3G6TID2-F1
#
_cell.length_a   1.000
_cell.length_b   1.000
_cell.length_c   1.000
_cell.angle_alpha   90.00
_cell.angle_beta   90.00
_cell.angle_gamma   90.00
#
_symmetry.space_group_name_H-M   'P 1'
#
loop_
_entity.id
_entity.type
_entity.pdbx_description
1 polymer ?
#
loop_
_entity_poly.entity_id
_entity_poly.type
_entity_poly.pdbx_seq_one_letter_code
_entity_poly.pdbx_strand_id
1 'polypeptide(L)'
;MLEIRTSCENCRKPLPYDSSEAMICTFECTFCKDCVDRIFKNVCPNCGGGLEKRPIRPKSLLAKYPVSTEIVYQPINEAEFKIKQERLIDIPLGER
;
A
#
# COMPACT_ATOMS: atom_id res chain seq x y z
N MET A 1 -15.86 -4.51 -1.06
CA MET A 1 -15.34 -3.85 -2.29
C MET A 1 -14.15 -3.03 -1.86
N LEU A 2 -13.05 -3.05 -2.61
CA LEU A 2 -11.83 -2.29 -2.28
C LEU A 2 -12.15 -0.84 -1.90
N GLU A 3 -11.71 -0.38 -0.74
CA GLU A 3 -12.05 0.94 -0.20
C GLU A 3 -11.51 2.12 -1.05
N ILE A 4 -10.43 1.90 -1.81
CA ILE A 4 -9.67 2.93 -2.53
C ILE A 4 -9.23 4.04 -1.56
N ARG A 5 -8.19 3.75 -0.78
CA ARG A 5 -7.53 4.75 0.07
C ARG A 5 -6.79 5.75 -0.80
N THR A 6 -6.95 7.03 -0.46
CA THR A 6 -6.50 8.16 -1.29
C THR A 6 -5.17 8.75 -0.85
N SER A 7 -4.44 8.09 0.04
CA SER A 7 -3.16 8.54 0.57
C SER A 7 -2.24 7.36 0.89
N CYS A 8 -0.93 7.58 0.74
CA CYS A 8 0.09 6.65 1.24
C CYS A 8 0.06 6.60 2.77
N GLU A 9 -0.06 5.42 3.34
CA GLU A 9 -0.11 5.24 4.80
C GLU A 9 1.19 5.62 5.50
N ASN A 10 2.33 5.60 4.80
CA ASN A 10 3.64 5.92 5.38
C ASN A 10 4.05 7.39 5.25
N CYS A 11 3.83 8.01 4.09
CA CYS A 11 4.33 9.37 3.81
C CYS A 11 3.24 10.39 3.48
N ARG A 12 1.96 9.99 3.49
CA ARG A 12 0.79 10.82 3.12
C ARG A 12 0.78 11.38 1.71
N LYS A 13 1.64 10.89 0.80
CA LYS A 13 1.55 11.23 -0.64
C LYS A 13 0.11 10.98 -1.12
N PRO A 14 -0.55 11.95 -1.78
CA PRO A 14 -1.88 11.75 -2.34
C PRO A 14 -1.88 10.65 -3.40
N LEU A 15 -2.85 9.75 -3.33
CA LEU A 15 -3.03 8.61 -4.21
C LEU A 15 -4.48 8.55 -4.70
N PRO A 16 -4.93 9.49 -5.55
CA PRO A 16 -6.31 9.54 -6.05
C PRO A 16 -6.74 8.24 -6.73
N TYR A 17 -8.03 8.08 -7.00
CA TYR A 17 -8.61 6.85 -7.55
C TYR A 17 -7.88 6.33 -8.81
N ASP A 18 -7.39 7.24 -9.64
CA ASP A 18 -6.67 7.04 -10.90
C ASP A 18 -5.14 7.14 -10.78
N SER A 19 -4.59 7.19 -9.56
CA SER A 19 -3.14 7.23 -9.34
C SER A 19 -2.46 5.99 -9.90
N SER A 20 -1.48 6.20 -10.79
CA SER A 20 -0.61 5.14 -11.30
C SER A 20 0.46 4.68 -10.31
N GLU A 21 0.61 5.39 -9.19
CA GLU A 21 1.65 5.15 -8.18
C GLU A 21 1.09 4.46 -6.93
N ALA A 22 -0.21 4.22 -6.85
CA ALA A 22 -0.81 3.54 -5.72
C ALA A 22 -0.49 2.04 -5.77
N MET A 23 0.10 1.55 -4.70
CA MET A 23 0.40 0.14 -4.46
C MET A 23 -0.47 -0.37 -3.31
N ILE A 24 -0.85 -1.65 -3.34
CA ILE A 24 -1.79 -2.25 -2.40
C ILE A 24 -1.42 -3.70 -2.07
N CYS A 25 -1.65 -4.14 -0.84
CA CYS A 25 -1.60 -5.55 -0.46
C CYS A 25 -3.00 -6.20 -0.38
N THR A 26 -3.07 -7.48 -0.05
CA THR A 26 -4.34 -8.23 0.10
C THR A 26 -5.25 -7.73 1.22
N PHE A 27 -4.67 -7.03 2.21
CA PHE A 27 -5.40 -6.39 3.33
C PHE A 27 -5.67 -4.90 3.09
N GLU A 28 -5.55 -4.46 1.83
CA GLU A 28 -5.85 -3.09 1.40
C GLU A 28 -4.95 -1.99 1.99
N CYS A 29 -3.82 -2.35 2.62
CA CYS A 29 -2.79 -1.38 3.00
C CYS A 29 -2.27 -0.68 1.76
N THR A 30 -2.31 0.65 1.73
CA THR A 30 -2.03 1.46 0.54
C THR A 30 -0.78 2.30 0.72
N PHE A 31 0.17 2.15 -0.20
CA PHE A 31 1.44 2.88 -0.20
C PHE A 31 1.74 3.45 -1.58
N CYS A 32 2.55 4.51 -1.65
CA CYS A 32 3.04 4.98 -2.94
C CYS A 32 4.20 4.11 -3.43
N LYS A 33 4.35 4.03 -4.76
CA LYS A 33 5.44 3.32 -5.42
C LYS A 33 6.82 3.68 -4.87
N ASP A 34 7.07 4.96 -4.59
CA ASP A 34 8.36 5.39 -4.01
C ASP A 34 8.66 4.72 -2.66
N CYS A 35 7.67 4.60 -1.76
CA CYS A 35 7.85 3.90 -0.49
C CYS A 35 8.06 2.40 -0.73
N VAL A 36 7.31 1.79 -1.64
CA VAL A 36 7.46 0.37 -1.98
C VAL A 36 8.86 0.06 -2.52
N ASP A 37 9.35 0.87 -3.46
CA ASP A 37 10.61 0.64 -4.16
C ASP A 37 11.83 1.00 -3.30
N ARG A 38 11.74 2.05 -2.47
CA ARG A 38 12.90 2.57 -1.72
C ARG A 38 12.97 2.07 -0.29
N ILE A 39 11.82 2.00 0.40
CA ILE A 39 11.75 1.71 1.83
C ILE A 39 11.39 0.23 2.04
N PHE A 40 10.30 -0.22 1.43
CA PHE A 40 9.70 -1.52 1.76
C PHE A 40 10.28 -2.70 0.99
N LYS A 41 10.87 -2.47 -0.18
CA LYS A 41 11.42 -3.53 -1.06
C LYS A 41 10.42 -4.68 -1.26
N ASN A 42 9.17 -4.31 -1.53
CA ASN A 42 8.05 -5.24 -1.71
C ASN A 42 7.70 -6.11 -0.48
N VAL A 43 7.99 -5.64 0.75
CA VAL A 43 7.54 -6.23 2.02
C VAL A 43 6.56 -5.27 2.70
N CYS A 44 5.28 -5.62 2.78
CA CYS A 44 4.29 -4.79 3.45
C CYS A 44 4.63 -4.65 4.95
N PRO A 45 4.73 -3.43 5.50
CA PRO A 45 5.06 -3.23 6.92
C PRO A 45 3.98 -3.78 7.86
N ASN A 46 2.73 -3.81 7.42
CA ASN A 46 1.60 -4.27 8.23
C ASN A 46 1.50 -5.80 8.20
N CYS A 47 1.34 -6.43 7.03
CA CYS A 47 1.10 -7.88 6.92
C CYS A 47 2.32 -8.74 6.55
N GLY A 48 3.43 -8.16 6.06
CA GLY A 48 4.60 -8.92 5.58
C GLY A 48 4.50 -9.44 4.14
N GLY A 49 3.30 -9.43 3.55
CA GLY A 49 3.07 -9.85 2.17
C GLY A 49 3.59 -8.87 1.11
N GLY A 50 3.36 -9.21 -0.16
CA GLY A 50 3.73 -8.38 -1.31
C GLY A 50 2.81 -7.17 -1.51
N LEU A 51 3.27 -6.23 -2.34
CA LEU A 51 2.57 -5.03 -2.74
C LEU A 51 2.48 -5.00 -4.27
N GLU A 52 1.25 -4.89 -4.76
CA GLU A 52 0.95 -4.86 -6.20
C GLU A 52 0.36 -3.52 -6.60
N LYS A 53 0.31 -3.23 -7.90
CA LYS A 53 -0.33 -2.00 -8.39
C LYS A 53 -1.82 -2.01 -8.04
N ARG A 54 -2.31 -0.94 -7.38
CA ARG A 54 -3.73 -0.78 -7.04
C ARG A 54 -4.56 -0.69 -8.33
N PRO A 55 -5.61 -1.53 -8.49
CA PRO A 55 -6.53 -1.39 -9.60
C PRO A 55 -7.21 -0.01 -9.60
N ILE A 56 -7.42 0.54 -10.80
CA ILE A 56 -8.10 1.83 -10.98
C ILE A 56 -9.60 1.59 -11.07
N ARG A 57 -10.37 2.28 -10.24
CA ARG A 57 -11.83 2.30 -10.34
C ARG A 57 -12.24 3.19 -11.52
N PRO A 58 -13.05 2.70 -12.48
CA PRO A 58 -13.56 3.55 -13.55
C PRO A 58 -14.32 4.77 -13.03
N LYS A 59 -14.10 5.93 -13.66
CA LYS A 59 -14.70 7.21 -13.23
C LYS A 59 -16.23 7.16 -13.15
N SER A 60 -16.89 6.45 -14.06
CA SER A 60 -18.35 6.28 -14.09
C SER A 60 -18.91 5.57 -12.84
N LEU A 61 -18.08 4.78 -12.15
CA LEU A 61 -18.47 4.04 -10.96
C LEU A 61 -18.23 4.81 -9.67
N LEU A 62 -17.52 5.94 -9.68
CA LEU A 62 -17.20 6.70 -8.46
C LEU A 62 -18.43 7.28 -7.77
N ALA A 63 -19.48 7.65 -8.51
CA ALA A 63 -20.72 8.15 -7.91
C ALA A 63 -21.44 7.06 -7.10
N LYS A 64 -21.37 5.79 -7.56
CA LYS A 64 -21.99 4.65 -6.90
C LYS A 64 -21.08 4.02 -5.83
N TYR A 65 -19.79 4.05 -6.06
CA TYR A 65 -18.74 3.44 -5.23
C TYR A 65 -17.61 4.44 -5.00
N PRO A 66 -17.82 5.43 -4.12
CA PRO A 66 -16.85 6.48 -3.88
C PRO A 66 -15.53 5.93 -3.33
N VAL A 67 -14.50 6.77 -3.39
CA VAL A 67 -13.23 6.50 -2.70
C VAL A 67 -13.41 6.65 -1.19
N SER A 68 -12.48 6.09 -0.42
CA SER A 68 -12.46 6.28 1.02
C SER A 68 -12.28 7.77 1.36
N THR A 69 -13.03 8.22 2.36
CA THR A 69 -12.84 9.52 3.01
C THR A 69 -11.88 9.44 4.19
N GLU A 70 -11.51 8.24 4.62
CA GLU A 70 -10.62 8.02 5.74
C GLU A 70 -9.15 8.14 5.31
N ILE A 71 -8.38 8.87 6.10
CA ILE A 71 -6.94 9.02 5.92
C ILE A 71 -6.25 8.16 6.98
N VAL A 72 -5.70 7.04 6.54
CA VAL A 72 -4.82 6.20 7.37
C VAL A 72 -3.40 6.75 7.24
N TYR A 73 -2.82 7.19 8.35
CA TYR A 73 -1.42 7.63 8.43
C TYR A 73 -0.73 6.89 9.58
N GLN A 74 0.08 5.90 9.21
CA GLN A 74 0.82 5.01 10.10
C GLN A 74 2.24 4.87 9.55
N PRO A 75 3.11 5.89 9.75
CA PRO A 75 4.49 5.82 9.34
C PRO A 75 5.22 4.71 10.08
N ILE A 76 6.12 4.02 9.38
CA ILE A 76 6.91 2.95 9.99
C ILE A 76 7.90 3.51 11.01
N ASN A 77 8.21 2.70 12.02
CA ASN A 77 9.49 2.81 12.70
C ASN A 77 10.55 2.09 11.85
N GLU A 78 11.55 2.83 11.36
CA GLU A 78 12.55 2.29 10.44
C GLU A 78 13.37 1.14 11.05
N ALA A 79 13.74 1.24 12.33
CA ALA A 79 14.55 0.23 13.01
C ALA A 79 13.78 -1.09 13.17
N GLU A 80 12.53 -1.01 13.62
CA GLU A 80 11.68 -2.20 13.79
C GLU A 80 11.31 -2.84 12.46
N PHE A 81 10.98 -2.02 11.46
CA PHE A 81 10.61 -2.52 10.14
C PHE A 81 11.80 -3.20 9.45
N LYS A 82 13.03 -2.69 9.62
CA LYS A 82 14.22 -3.31 9.04
C LYS A 82 14.40 -4.76 9.49
N ILE A 83 14.19 -5.03 10.77
CA ILE A 83 14.26 -6.41 11.33
C ILE A 83 13.22 -7.31 10.65
N LYS A 84 11.98 -6.82 10.49
CA LYS A 84 10.90 -7.57 9.82
C LYS A 84 11.22 -7.80 8.33
N GLN A 85 11.76 -6.78 7.66
CA GLN A 85 12.11 -6.84 6.24
C GLN A 85 13.22 -7.86 5.99
N GLU A 86 14.32 -7.81 6.76
CA GLU A 86 15.44 -8.75 6.65
C GLU A 86 14.99 -10.21 6.80
N ARG A 87 14.00 -10.46 7.66
CA ARG A 87 13.44 -11.81 7.84
C ARG A 87 12.61 -12.30 6.66
N LEU A 88 11.95 -11.42 5.91
CA LEU A 88 10.91 -11.79 4.95
C LEU A 88 11.30 -11.56 3.48
N ILE A 89 12.27 -10.70 3.20
CA ILE A 89 12.54 -10.21 1.85
C ILE A 89 12.94 -11.34 0.89
N ASP A 90 13.73 -12.30 1.37
CA ASP A 90 14.22 -13.45 0.61
C ASP A 90 13.27 -14.65 0.61
N ILE A 91 12.17 -14.58 1.39
CA ILE A 91 11.15 -15.63 1.43
C ILE A 91 10.18 -15.42 0.26
N PRO A 92 9.88 -16.49 -0.52
CA PRO A 92 8.86 -16.43 -1.57
C PRO A 92 7.51 -15.92 -1.05
N LEU A 93 6.80 -15.12 -1.85
CA LEU A 93 5.55 -14.46 -1.39
C LEU A 93 4.48 -15.40 -0.84
N GLY A 94 4.39 -16.64 -1.36
CA GLY A 94 3.43 -17.65 -0.89
C GLY A 94 3.78 -18.27 0.47
N GLU A 95 4.98 -17.98 1.00
CA GLU A 95 5.55 -18.58 2.22
C GLU A 95 5.86 -17.53 3.30
N ARG A 96 5.56 -16.24 3.05
CA ARG A 96 5.79 -15.14 3.99
C ARG A 96 4.76 -15.07 5.12
#